data_AF-A0A1F9CDH2-F1
#
_entry.id   AF-A0A1F9CDH2-F1
#
_cell.length_a   1.000
_cell.length_b   1.000
_cell.length_c   1.000
_cell.angle_alpha   90.00
_cell.angle_beta   90.00
_cell.angle_gamma   90.00
#
_symmetry.space_group_name_H-M   'P 1'
#
loop_
_entity.id
_entity.type
_entity.pdbx_description
1 polymer ?
#
loop_
_entity_poly.entity_id
_entity_poly.type
_entity_poly.pdbx_seq_one_letter_code
_entity_poly.pdbx_strand_id
1 'polypeptide(L)'
;MGRKQIGPRKYIFYSIACLISLSLFRCAAIDELRTREEAKGGLRQGHRLLARGNYEGALDKYQKALALSSRKPPEDEALFYIGLIYASSRYPKRDTKKSMDFFTDILNDWPQSPFVEQAKIWLGILHENERMNLLVRRMRPHEAKPPETKPVEVKAEDFAEGRESQTRSQRLLAAGDFEGFISENQRVLSPAHPRSSKDEALFNLGLVYAHEGNPKKDFLKSLDFFKRLIRDHPRSPLVEQAKIWVGLLQEYESLNQVIQKLKQVDIEVEERKREKAK
;
A
#
# COMPACT_ATOMS: atom_id res chain seq x y z
N MET A 1 35.32 46.20 -48.24
CA MET A 1 34.22 45.51 -47.53
C MET A 1 34.21 44.03 -47.94
N GLY A 2 34.81 43.13 -47.15
CA GLY A 2 34.91 41.70 -47.49
C GLY A 2 33.81 40.88 -46.82
N ARG A 3 32.87 40.33 -47.60
CA ARG A 3 31.88 39.37 -47.12
C ARG A 3 32.57 38.03 -46.86
N LYS A 4 32.63 37.60 -45.59
CA LYS A 4 33.04 36.24 -45.21
C LYS A 4 32.04 35.23 -45.80
N GLN A 5 32.40 34.57 -46.90
CA GLN A 5 31.63 33.43 -47.39
C GLN A 5 31.77 32.27 -46.40
N ILE A 6 30.68 31.97 -45.70
CA ILE A 6 30.56 30.78 -44.87
C ILE A 6 30.39 29.60 -45.84
N GLY A 7 31.48 28.85 -46.06
CA GLY A 7 31.52 27.80 -47.09
C GLY A 7 30.55 26.63 -46.83
N PRO A 8 30.06 25.97 -47.90
CA PRO A 8 29.04 24.91 -47.85
C PRO A 8 29.44 23.69 -47.00
N ARG A 9 30.74 23.49 -46.76
CA ARG A 9 31.26 22.46 -45.84
C ARG A 9 30.74 22.60 -44.41
N LYS A 10 30.57 23.83 -43.90
CA LYS A 10 30.07 24.04 -42.52
C LYS A 10 28.62 23.54 -42.38
N TYR A 11 27.77 23.77 -43.37
CA TYR A 11 26.39 23.28 -43.37
C TYR A 11 26.31 21.75 -43.43
N ILE A 12 27.24 21.09 -44.13
CA ILE A 12 27.34 19.62 -44.16
C ILE A 12 27.78 19.07 -42.80
N PHE A 13 28.73 19.72 -42.12
CA PHE A 13 29.10 19.32 -40.75
C PHE A 13 27.94 19.52 -39.76
N TYR A 14 27.20 20.62 -39.86
CA TYR A 14 26.01 20.86 -39.04
C TYR A 14 24.90 19.83 -39.33
N SER A 15 24.68 19.45 -40.59
CA SER A 15 23.67 18.44 -40.93
C SER A 15 24.05 17.04 -40.45
N ILE A 16 25.33 16.64 -40.57
CA ILE A 16 25.83 15.37 -40.03
C ILE A 16 25.74 15.36 -38.51
N ALA A 17 26.14 16.44 -37.83
CA ALA A 17 26.02 16.57 -36.38
C ALA A 17 24.54 16.49 -35.92
N CYS A 18 23.62 17.12 -36.66
CA CYS A 18 22.18 17.00 -36.41
C CYS A 18 21.70 15.55 -36.58
N LEU A 19 22.09 14.86 -37.66
CA LEU A 19 21.69 13.47 -37.89
C LEU A 19 22.20 12.52 -36.80
N ILE A 20 23.44 12.71 -36.33
CA ILE A 20 24.01 11.95 -35.22
C ILE A 20 23.27 12.28 -33.91
N SER A 21 22.98 13.56 -33.64
CA SER A 21 22.21 13.93 -32.45
C SER A 21 20.80 13.32 -32.46
N LEU A 22 20.12 13.30 -33.62
CA LEU A 22 18.80 12.73 -33.79
C LEU A 22 18.82 11.20 -33.66
N SER A 23 19.86 10.52 -34.17
CA SER A 23 19.99 9.07 -34.03
C SER A 23 20.29 8.65 -32.59
N LEU A 24 21.14 9.38 -31.88
CA LEU A 24 21.45 9.13 -30.47
C LEU A 24 20.23 9.39 -29.57
N PHE A 25 19.51 10.50 -29.78
CA PHE A 25 18.30 10.83 -29.02
C PHE A 25 17.19 9.79 -29.25
N ARG A 26 17.05 9.33 -30.50
CA ARG A 26 16.12 8.26 -30.86
C ARG A 26 16.49 6.93 -30.21
N CYS A 27 17.77 6.60 -30.12
CA CYS A 27 18.23 5.37 -29.47
C CYS A 27 17.97 5.38 -27.96
N ALA A 28 18.31 6.49 -27.28
CA ALA A 28 18.05 6.67 -25.85
C ALA A 28 16.56 6.62 -25.51
N ALA A 29 15.71 7.28 -26.31
CA ALA A 29 14.26 7.26 -26.11
C ALA A 29 13.65 5.86 -26.33
N ILE A 30 14.15 5.09 -27.30
CA ILE A 30 13.71 3.71 -27.53
C ILE A 30 14.11 2.80 -26.37
N ASP A 31 15.33 2.97 -25.85
CA ASP A 31 15.80 2.17 -24.71
C ASP A 31 15.05 2.49 -23.41
N GLU A 32 14.75 3.78 -23.18
CA GLU A 32 13.89 4.22 -22.05
C GLU A 32 12.47 3.65 -22.16
N LEU A 33 11.87 3.63 -23.35
CA LEU A 33 10.56 3.02 -23.56
C LEU A 33 10.57 1.51 -23.31
N ARG A 34 11.63 0.83 -23.76
CA ARG A 34 11.81 -0.62 -23.56
C ARG A 34 11.95 -0.96 -22.08
N THR A 35 12.86 -0.29 -21.37
CA THR A 35 13.07 -0.48 -19.92
C THR A 35 11.80 -0.20 -19.12
N ARG A 36 11.03 0.82 -19.49
CA ARG A 36 9.72 1.11 -18.87
C ARG A 36 8.71 0.00 -19.09
N GLU A 37 8.65 -0.60 -20.29
CA GLU A 37 7.72 -1.71 -20.54
C GLU A 37 8.16 -2.99 -19.82
N GLU A 38 9.46 -3.24 -19.71
CA GLU A 38 10.02 -4.32 -18.90
C GLU A 38 9.66 -4.16 -17.42
N ALA A 39 9.78 -2.94 -16.87
CA ALA A 39 9.38 -2.63 -15.50
C ALA A 39 7.88 -2.91 -15.27
N LYS A 40 7.01 -2.46 -16.17
CA LYS A 40 5.56 -2.77 -16.13
C LYS A 40 5.28 -4.26 -16.24
N GLY A 41 6.04 -4.96 -17.08
CA GLY A 41 5.99 -6.43 -17.20
C GLY A 41 6.33 -7.11 -15.88
N GLY A 42 7.38 -6.64 -15.20
CA GLY A 42 7.77 -7.05 -13.85
C GLY A 42 6.63 -6.87 -12.84
N LEU A 43 6.02 -5.69 -12.79
CA LEU A 43 4.88 -5.42 -11.90
C LEU A 43 3.70 -6.36 -12.14
N ARG A 44 3.31 -6.58 -13.40
CA ARG A 44 2.23 -7.53 -13.75
C ARG A 44 2.54 -8.94 -13.27
N GLN A 45 3.79 -9.39 -13.39
CA GLN A 45 4.21 -10.70 -12.88
C GLN A 45 4.21 -10.73 -11.35
N GLY A 46 4.68 -9.66 -10.70
CA GLY A 46 4.67 -9.50 -9.25
C GLY A 46 3.27 -9.62 -8.67
N HIS A 47 2.27 -8.94 -9.26
CA HIS A 47 0.87 -9.03 -8.82
C HIS A 47 0.33 -10.46 -8.88
N ARG A 48 0.61 -11.20 -9.97
CA ARG A 48 0.18 -12.59 -10.11
C ARG A 48 0.82 -13.50 -9.06
N LEU A 49 2.11 -13.27 -8.75
CA LEU A 49 2.81 -14.04 -7.72
C LEU A 49 2.28 -13.71 -6.32
N LEU A 50 2.00 -12.44 -6.04
CA LEU A 50 1.41 -11.99 -4.79
C LEU A 50 0.01 -12.60 -4.60
N ALA A 51 -0.82 -12.60 -5.65
CA ALA A 51 -2.13 -13.27 -5.66
C ALA A 51 -2.07 -14.75 -5.29
N ARG A 52 -0.97 -15.44 -5.66
CA ARG A 52 -0.72 -16.84 -5.34
C ARG A 52 -0.06 -17.04 -3.96
N GLY A 53 0.14 -15.98 -3.19
CA GLY A 53 0.85 -16.01 -1.91
C GLY A 53 2.36 -16.23 -2.03
N ASN A 54 2.93 -16.18 -3.24
CA ASN A 54 4.37 -16.28 -3.44
C ASN A 54 5.03 -14.91 -3.22
N TYR A 55 5.19 -14.54 -1.94
CA TYR A 55 5.74 -13.25 -1.52
C TYR A 55 7.17 -13.03 -2.00
N GLU A 56 8.04 -14.04 -1.91
CA GLU A 56 9.44 -13.94 -2.35
C GLU A 56 9.53 -13.73 -3.86
N GLY A 57 8.75 -14.48 -4.65
CA GLY A 57 8.68 -14.29 -6.09
C GLY A 57 8.11 -12.92 -6.47
N ALA A 58 7.09 -12.45 -5.75
CA ALA A 58 6.54 -11.11 -5.98
C ALA A 58 7.57 -10.01 -5.68
N LEU A 59 8.29 -10.11 -4.55
CA LEU A 59 9.37 -9.19 -4.18
C LEU A 59 10.46 -9.14 -5.24
N ASP A 60 10.93 -10.28 -5.74
CA ASP A 60 11.93 -10.33 -6.83
C ASP A 60 11.46 -9.54 -8.06
N LYS A 61 10.18 -9.68 -8.45
CA LYS A 61 9.62 -8.97 -9.60
C LYS A 61 9.47 -7.48 -9.37
N TYR A 62 9.04 -7.06 -8.18
CA TYR A 62 8.93 -5.65 -7.84
C TYR A 62 10.29 -4.98 -7.70
N GLN A 63 11.29 -5.65 -7.12
CA GLN A 63 12.65 -5.14 -7.03
C GLN A 63 13.30 -4.97 -8.41
N LYS A 64 13.07 -5.91 -9.33
CA LYS A 64 13.49 -5.76 -10.73
C LYS A 64 12.81 -4.57 -11.41
N ALA A 65 11.50 -4.41 -11.22
CA ALA A 65 10.78 -3.27 -11.76
C ALA A 65 11.32 -1.93 -11.21
N LEU A 66 11.59 -1.87 -9.90
CA LEU A 66 12.19 -0.73 -9.22
C LEU A 66 13.57 -0.40 -9.82
N ALA A 67 14.46 -1.38 -9.97
CA ALA A 67 15.79 -1.19 -10.54
C ALA A 67 15.77 -0.65 -11.99
N LEU A 68 14.72 -0.96 -12.75
CA LEU A 68 14.56 -0.52 -14.14
C LEU A 68 13.95 0.89 -14.26
N SER A 69 13.28 1.40 -13.22
CA SER A 69 12.36 2.54 -13.35
C SER A 69 13.01 3.93 -13.33
N SER A 70 14.31 4.05 -13.04
CA SER A 70 15.10 5.29 -13.20
C SER A 70 14.43 6.56 -12.64
N ARG A 71 13.81 6.49 -11.45
CA ARG A 71 13.06 7.58 -10.81
C ARG A 71 11.90 8.11 -11.65
N LYS A 72 11.21 7.23 -12.37
CA LYS A 72 9.92 7.52 -13.04
C LYS A 72 8.88 6.42 -12.76
N PRO A 73 7.57 6.70 -12.92
CA PRO A 73 6.57 5.64 -12.82
C PRO A 73 6.87 4.51 -13.82
N PRO A 74 6.83 3.25 -13.37
CA PRO A 74 6.00 2.77 -12.24
C PRO A 74 6.79 2.43 -10.96
N GLU A 75 7.85 3.16 -10.66
CA GLU A 75 8.65 3.01 -9.44
C GLU A 75 7.83 3.11 -8.15
N ASP A 76 6.91 4.06 -8.09
CA ASP A 76 5.98 4.29 -6.99
C ASP A 76 5.08 3.08 -6.72
N GLU A 77 4.57 2.42 -7.77
CA GLU A 77 3.81 1.17 -7.66
C GLU A 77 4.68 0.05 -7.09
N ALA A 78 5.93 -0.09 -7.54
CA ALA A 78 6.85 -1.10 -7.02
C ALA A 78 7.14 -0.88 -5.52
N LEU A 79 7.47 0.35 -5.11
CA LEU A 79 7.70 0.72 -3.71
C LEU A 79 6.47 0.39 -2.86
N PHE A 80 5.27 0.73 -3.33
CA PHE A 80 4.02 0.49 -2.62
C PHE A 80 3.80 -1.00 -2.33
N TYR A 81 3.90 -1.84 -3.36
CA TYR A 81 3.66 -3.27 -3.19
C TYR A 81 4.77 -3.99 -2.42
N ILE A 82 6.01 -3.51 -2.48
CA ILE A 82 7.09 -4.01 -1.59
C ILE A 82 6.75 -3.67 -0.13
N GLY A 83 6.32 -2.43 0.14
CA GLY A 83 5.85 -1.99 1.46
C GLY A 83 4.72 -2.88 1.99
N LEU A 84 3.72 -3.19 1.15
CA LEU A 84 2.62 -4.10 1.50
C LEU A 84 3.10 -5.51 1.89
N ILE A 85 4.03 -6.09 1.12
CA ILE A 85 4.55 -7.43 1.43
C ILE A 85 5.25 -7.42 2.79
N TYR A 86 6.07 -6.41 3.06
CA TYR A 86 6.75 -6.29 4.36
C TYR A 86 5.81 -5.95 5.52
N ALA A 87 4.58 -5.48 5.28
CA ALA A 87 3.53 -5.34 6.30
C ALA A 87 2.76 -6.65 6.56
N SER A 88 2.76 -7.58 5.61
CA SER A 88 1.92 -8.77 5.65
C SER A 88 2.30 -9.72 6.78
N SER A 89 1.36 -9.99 7.69
CA SER A 89 1.53 -11.04 8.72
C SER A 89 1.69 -12.45 8.15
N ARG A 90 1.31 -12.64 6.88
CA ARG A 90 1.45 -13.92 6.16
C ARG A 90 2.82 -14.08 5.50
N TYR A 91 3.66 -13.04 5.50
CA TYR A 91 5.03 -13.11 5.01
C TYR A 91 5.99 -13.47 6.16
N PRO A 92 6.65 -14.64 6.16
CA PRO A 92 7.50 -15.05 7.28
C PRO A 92 8.67 -14.11 7.58
N LYS A 93 9.15 -13.37 6.58
CA LYS A 93 10.21 -12.36 6.73
C LYS A 93 9.66 -10.93 6.76
N ARG A 94 8.41 -10.76 7.21
CA ARG A 94 7.79 -9.46 7.46
C ARG A 94 8.73 -8.58 8.28
N ASP A 95 8.80 -7.30 7.91
CA ASP A 95 9.61 -6.31 8.58
C ASP A 95 8.83 -4.99 8.58
N THR A 96 8.15 -4.72 9.71
CA THR A 96 7.31 -3.54 9.88
C THR A 96 8.08 -2.25 9.62
N LYS A 97 9.34 -2.17 10.04
CA LYS A 97 10.16 -0.97 9.82
C LYS A 97 10.43 -0.76 8.34
N LYS A 98 10.87 -1.80 7.63
CA LYS A 98 11.06 -1.71 6.16
C LYS A 98 9.77 -1.32 5.45
N SER A 99 8.64 -1.89 5.86
CA SER A 99 7.34 -1.53 5.29
C SER A 99 7.07 -0.02 5.39
N MET A 100 7.30 0.55 6.58
CA MET A 100 7.13 1.98 6.83
C MET A 100 8.14 2.82 6.06
N ASP A 101 9.39 2.38 5.94
CA ASP A 101 10.41 3.05 5.13
C ASP A 101 9.94 3.16 3.66
N PHE A 102 9.47 2.06 3.05
CA PHE A 102 8.94 2.08 1.67
C PHE A 102 7.73 3.01 1.50
N PHE A 103 6.80 3.04 2.47
CA PHE A 103 5.69 3.98 2.40
C PHE A 103 6.14 5.43 2.59
N THR A 104 7.14 5.67 3.42
CA THR A 104 7.75 7.00 3.63
C THR A 104 8.44 7.49 2.35
N ASP A 105 9.14 6.61 1.63
CA ASP A 105 9.75 6.93 0.33
C ASP A 105 8.70 7.40 -0.68
N ILE A 106 7.50 6.80 -0.71
CA ILE A 106 6.40 7.27 -1.57
C ILE A 106 5.98 8.69 -1.22
N LEU A 107 5.86 9.03 0.07
CA LEU A 107 5.46 10.37 0.48
C LEU A 107 6.51 11.43 0.11
N ASN A 108 7.78 11.08 0.24
CA ASN A 108 8.90 12.01 0.05
C ASN A 108 9.27 12.18 -1.43
N ASP A 109 9.43 11.06 -2.14
CA ASP A 109 9.95 11.05 -3.50
C ASP A 109 8.84 11.08 -4.55
N TRP A 110 7.61 10.70 -4.17
CA TRP A 110 6.47 10.54 -5.08
C TRP A 110 5.19 11.25 -4.62
N PRO A 111 5.23 12.55 -4.26
CA PRO A 111 4.09 13.25 -3.65
C PRO A 111 2.86 13.39 -4.56
N GLN A 112 2.99 13.10 -5.86
CA GLN A 112 1.89 13.09 -6.84
C GLN A 112 1.43 11.67 -7.20
N SER A 113 2.02 10.64 -6.59
CA SER A 113 1.65 9.25 -6.85
C SER A 113 0.22 8.97 -6.38
N PRO A 114 -0.55 8.14 -7.12
CA PRO A 114 -1.83 7.66 -6.64
C PRO A 114 -1.73 6.85 -5.33
N PHE A 115 -0.53 6.40 -4.93
CA PHE A 115 -0.35 5.62 -3.70
C PHE A 115 -0.15 6.45 -2.44
N VAL A 116 -0.03 7.78 -2.55
CA VAL A 116 0.26 8.68 -1.42
C VAL A 116 -0.77 8.55 -0.30
N GLU A 117 -2.07 8.63 -0.60
CA GLU A 117 -3.08 8.58 0.47
C GLU A 117 -3.15 7.20 1.12
N GLN A 118 -3.06 6.11 0.33
CA GLN A 118 -2.94 4.78 0.89
C GLN A 118 -1.70 4.61 1.76
N ALA A 119 -0.54 5.11 1.33
CA ALA A 119 0.71 5.05 2.10
C ALA A 119 0.56 5.76 3.45
N LYS A 120 -0.12 6.92 3.51
CA LYS A 120 -0.45 7.59 4.78
C LYS A 120 -1.30 6.74 5.70
N ILE A 121 -2.36 6.11 5.18
CA ILE A 121 -3.25 5.25 5.99
C ILE A 121 -2.47 4.04 6.51
N TRP A 122 -1.65 3.40 5.67
CA TRP A 122 -0.77 2.30 6.07
C TRP A 122 0.20 2.72 7.17
N LEU A 123 0.87 3.85 7.02
CA LEU A 123 1.79 4.38 8.03
C LEU A 123 1.07 4.59 9.37
N GLY A 124 -0.13 5.19 9.36
CA GLY A 124 -0.91 5.41 10.57
C GLY A 124 -1.20 4.12 11.35
N ILE A 125 -1.72 3.09 10.67
CA ILE A 125 -2.01 1.81 11.33
C ILE A 125 -0.73 1.07 11.77
N LEU A 126 0.36 1.14 10.99
CA LEU A 126 1.63 0.51 11.34
C LEU A 126 2.25 1.16 12.58
N HIS A 127 2.25 2.49 12.64
CA HIS A 127 2.68 3.25 13.83
C HIS A 127 1.81 2.92 15.05
N GLU A 128 0.49 2.87 14.89
CA GLU A 128 -0.42 2.54 15.99
C GLU A 128 -0.18 1.11 16.51
N ASN A 129 0.02 0.14 15.62
CA ASN A 129 0.36 -1.23 16.02
C ASN A 129 1.72 -1.33 16.72
N GLU A 130 2.73 -0.62 16.24
CA GLU A 130 4.04 -0.57 16.91
C GLU A 130 3.91 0.04 18.31
N ARG A 131 3.17 1.14 18.45
CA ARG A 131 2.90 1.78 19.73
C ARG A 131 2.21 0.84 20.72
N MET A 132 1.18 0.11 20.27
CA MET A 132 0.44 -0.85 21.08
C MET A 132 1.30 -2.05 21.47
N ASN A 133 2.11 -2.57 20.55
CA ASN A 133 3.10 -3.62 20.82
C ASN A 133 4.11 -3.18 21.90
N LEU A 134 4.65 -1.96 21.81
CA LEU A 134 5.55 -1.41 22.82
C LEU A 134 4.87 -1.21 24.18
N LEU A 135 3.58 -0.87 24.20
CA LEU A 135 2.81 -0.76 25.44
C LEU A 135 2.63 -2.14 26.11
N VAL A 136 2.25 -3.15 25.34
CA VAL A 136 2.14 -4.54 25.84
C VAL A 136 3.47 -5.02 26.41
N ARG A 137 4.58 -4.82 25.69
CA ARG A 137 5.93 -5.18 26.16
C ARG A 137 6.32 -4.52 27.48
N ARG A 138 5.95 -3.24 27.67
CA ARG A 138 6.21 -2.52 28.92
C ARG A 138 5.35 -3.01 30.08
N MET A 139 4.10 -3.38 29.81
CA MET A 139 3.17 -3.90 30.82
C MET A 139 3.46 -5.36 31.20
N ARG A 140 3.97 -6.18 30.26
CA ARG A 140 4.38 -7.57 30.50
C ARG A 140 5.71 -7.88 29.80
N PRO A 141 6.86 -7.59 30.44
CA PRO A 141 8.17 -7.85 29.84
C PRO A 141 8.46 -9.34 29.62
N HIS A 142 7.77 -10.24 30.33
CA HIS A 142 8.01 -11.68 30.30
C HIS A 142 7.11 -12.47 29.31
N GLU A 143 6.07 -11.86 28.73
CA GLU A 143 5.14 -12.51 27.77
C GLU A 143 5.31 -12.03 26.32
N ALA A 144 6.45 -11.41 25.98
CA ALA A 144 6.67 -10.55 24.82
C ALA A 144 6.58 -11.17 23.40
N LYS A 145 5.91 -12.31 23.22
CA LYS A 145 5.55 -12.78 21.87
C LYS A 145 4.27 -12.08 21.40
N PRO A 146 4.25 -11.51 20.19
CA PRO A 146 3.02 -11.01 19.59
C PRO A 146 1.95 -12.12 19.61
N PRO A 147 0.67 -11.80 19.88
CA PRO A 147 -0.39 -12.80 19.87
C PRO A 147 -0.40 -13.54 18.52
N GLU A 148 -0.28 -14.87 18.56
CA GLU A 148 -0.34 -15.70 17.36
C GLU A 148 -1.73 -15.57 16.72
N THR A 149 -1.79 -14.94 15.55
CA THR A 149 -3.01 -14.87 14.75
C THR A 149 -3.06 -16.09 13.83
N LYS A 150 -4.16 -16.85 13.87
CA LYS A 150 -4.34 -18.01 12.99
C LYS A 150 -4.46 -17.54 11.54
N PRO A 151 -3.66 -18.09 10.60
CA PRO A 151 -3.77 -17.74 9.19
C PRO A 151 -5.16 -18.09 8.65
N VAL A 152 -5.81 -17.14 7.98
CA VAL A 152 -7.01 -17.42 7.18
C VAL A 152 -6.53 -17.99 5.84
N GLU A 153 -6.68 -19.29 5.65
CA GLU A 153 -6.43 -19.96 4.37
C GLU A 153 -7.58 -19.71 3.40
N VAL A 154 -7.29 -19.08 2.27
CA VAL A 154 -8.20 -18.97 1.13
C VAL A 154 -7.41 -19.26 -0.14
N LYS A 155 -7.95 -20.14 -0.97
CA LYS A 155 -7.35 -20.60 -2.23
C LYS A 155 -7.29 -19.47 -3.25
N ALA A 156 -6.18 -19.42 -3.98
CA ALA A 156 -5.85 -18.40 -4.95
C ALA A 156 -6.22 -18.84 -6.37
N GLU A 157 -6.99 -18.03 -7.10
CA GLU A 157 -7.21 -18.19 -8.54
C GLU A 157 -7.22 -16.81 -9.22
N ASP A 158 -6.66 -16.76 -10.43
CA ASP A 158 -6.02 -15.60 -11.10
C ASP A 158 -6.94 -14.39 -11.36
N PHE A 159 -6.51 -13.16 -11.02
CA PHE A 159 -7.07 -11.92 -11.59
C PHE A 159 -6.07 -10.75 -11.65
N ALA A 160 -6.29 -9.86 -12.63
CA ALA A 160 -5.55 -8.64 -12.90
C ALA A 160 -6.52 -7.48 -13.24
N GLU A 161 -6.03 -6.27 -12.93
CA GLU A 161 -6.50 -4.91 -13.31
C GLU A 161 -7.63 -4.26 -12.47
N GLY A 162 -7.21 -3.31 -11.62
CA GLY A 162 -8.05 -2.40 -10.83
C GLY A 162 -7.41 -1.03 -10.58
N ARG A 163 -6.59 -0.52 -11.51
CA ARG A 163 -5.72 0.66 -11.28
C ARG A 163 -6.39 2.02 -11.47
N GLU A 164 -7.36 2.14 -12.37
CA GLU A 164 -7.89 3.47 -12.75
C GLU A 164 -8.84 4.05 -11.70
N SER A 165 -9.71 3.20 -11.14
CA SER A 165 -10.71 3.63 -10.16
C SER A 165 -10.11 4.02 -8.80
N GLN A 166 -9.03 3.33 -8.40
CA GLN A 166 -8.25 3.67 -7.21
C GLN A 166 -7.81 5.15 -7.23
N THR A 167 -7.35 5.68 -8.36
CA THR A 167 -6.84 7.07 -8.44
C THR A 167 -7.89 8.11 -8.06
N ARG A 168 -9.16 7.93 -8.45
CA ARG A 168 -10.24 8.84 -8.09
C ARG A 168 -10.51 8.81 -6.58
N SER A 169 -10.58 7.62 -6.01
CA SER A 169 -10.84 7.41 -4.60
C SER A 169 -9.77 8.05 -3.71
N GLN A 170 -8.49 8.00 -4.14
CA GLN A 170 -7.37 8.62 -3.43
C GLN A 170 -7.48 10.14 -3.40
N ARG A 171 -7.91 10.78 -4.49
CA ARG A 171 -8.10 12.24 -4.51
C ARG A 171 -9.18 12.71 -3.54
N LEU A 172 -10.25 11.95 -3.39
CA LEU A 172 -11.33 12.28 -2.45
C LEU A 172 -10.88 12.15 -0.99
N LEU A 173 -10.09 11.12 -0.66
CA LEU A 173 -9.48 10.99 0.65
C LEU A 173 -8.52 12.17 0.93
N ALA A 174 -7.70 12.57 -0.05
CA ALA A 174 -6.81 13.72 0.07
C ALA A 174 -7.55 15.05 0.32
N ALA A 175 -8.76 15.18 -0.23
CA ALA A 175 -9.60 16.37 -0.05
C ALA A 175 -10.18 16.49 1.38
N GLY A 176 -10.16 15.41 2.17
CA GLY A 176 -10.61 15.40 3.57
C GLY A 176 -12.13 15.39 3.77
N ASP A 177 -12.93 15.37 2.71
CA ASP A 177 -14.38 15.16 2.79
C ASP A 177 -14.72 13.69 3.03
N PHE A 178 -14.44 13.21 4.25
CA PHE A 178 -14.66 11.83 4.63
C PHE A 178 -16.15 11.45 4.65
N GLU A 179 -17.03 12.38 5.02
CA GLU A 179 -18.47 12.13 5.06
C GLU A 179 -19.06 11.94 3.67
N GLY A 180 -18.74 12.85 2.74
CA GLY A 180 -19.15 12.72 1.34
C GLY A 180 -18.60 11.44 0.73
N PHE A 181 -17.33 11.12 0.99
CA PHE A 181 -16.70 9.89 0.53
C PHE A 181 -17.38 8.62 1.06
N ILE A 182 -17.71 8.58 2.36
CA ILE A 182 -18.44 7.47 2.97
C ILE A 182 -19.84 7.33 2.34
N SER A 183 -20.55 8.44 2.19
CA SER A 183 -21.91 8.46 1.62
C SER A 183 -21.93 7.95 0.18
N GLU A 184 -20.99 8.41 -0.67
CA GLU A 184 -20.87 7.96 -2.06
C GLU A 184 -20.61 6.46 -2.15
N ASN A 185 -19.63 5.95 -1.39
CA ASN A 185 -19.29 4.52 -1.41
C ASN A 185 -20.41 3.66 -0.82
N GLN A 186 -21.12 4.12 0.21
CA GLN A 186 -22.29 3.41 0.75
C GLN A 186 -23.42 3.31 -0.28
N ARG A 187 -23.64 4.36 -1.08
CA ARG A 187 -24.64 4.35 -2.16
C ARG A 187 -24.33 3.30 -3.21
N VAL A 188 -23.05 3.09 -3.55
CA VAL A 188 -22.60 2.05 -4.49
C VAL A 188 -22.90 0.64 -3.98
N LEU A 189 -22.93 0.42 -2.67
CA LEU A 189 -23.28 -0.90 -2.10
C LEU A 189 -24.76 -1.26 -2.27
N SER A 190 -25.62 -0.30 -2.61
CA SER A 190 -27.06 -0.55 -2.81
C SER A 190 -27.33 -1.59 -3.92
N PRO A 191 -28.44 -2.35 -3.85
CA PRO A 191 -28.78 -3.36 -4.85
C PRO A 191 -28.86 -2.82 -6.29
N ALA A 192 -29.11 -1.53 -6.45
CA ALA A 192 -29.28 -0.85 -7.74
C ALA A 192 -27.99 -0.69 -8.57
N HIS A 193 -26.80 -0.89 -7.98
CA HIS A 193 -25.52 -0.70 -8.68
C HIS A 193 -24.88 -2.04 -9.12
N PRO A 194 -24.17 -2.06 -10.27
CA PRO A 194 -23.45 -3.25 -10.75
C PRO A 194 -22.47 -3.83 -9.73
N ARG A 195 -22.25 -5.16 -9.77
CA ARG A 195 -21.31 -5.85 -8.86
C ARG A 195 -19.86 -5.34 -8.99
N SER A 196 -19.45 -4.86 -10.16
CA SER A 196 -18.08 -4.43 -10.48
C SER A 196 -17.63 -3.15 -9.79
N SER A 197 -18.51 -2.45 -9.06
CA SER A 197 -18.16 -1.27 -8.28
C SER A 197 -18.24 -1.51 -6.76
N LYS A 198 -18.79 -2.66 -6.35
CA LYS A 198 -19.04 -2.96 -4.94
C LYS A 198 -17.80 -3.41 -4.19
N ASP A 199 -16.90 -4.14 -4.86
CA ASP A 199 -15.61 -4.52 -4.29
C ASP A 199 -14.75 -3.29 -3.98
N GLU A 200 -14.65 -2.34 -4.91
CA GLU A 200 -13.95 -1.09 -4.68
C GLU A 200 -14.63 -0.25 -3.59
N ALA A 201 -15.96 -0.15 -3.58
CA ALA A 201 -16.66 0.57 -2.53
C ALA A 201 -16.40 -0.02 -1.14
N LEU A 202 -16.37 -1.35 -1.02
CA LEU A 202 -15.96 -2.03 0.23
C LEU A 202 -14.51 -1.71 0.58
N PHE A 203 -13.60 -1.72 -0.39
CA PHE A 203 -12.19 -1.40 -0.14
C PHE A 203 -12.00 0.04 0.34
N ASN A 204 -12.64 0.99 -0.34
CA ASN A 204 -12.65 2.42 -0.01
C ASN A 204 -13.21 2.68 1.39
N LEU A 205 -14.32 2.03 1.74
CA LEU A 205 -14.89 2.12 3.08
C LEU A 205 -13.93 1.53 4.13
N GLY A 206 -13.26 0.42 3.81
CA GLY A 206 -12.17 -0.12 4.62
C GLY A 206 -11.07 0.92 4.89
N LEU A 207 -10.57 1.57 3.84
CA LEU A 207 -9.52 2.59 3.94
C LEU A 207 -9.97 3.81 4.75
N VAL A 208 -11.13 4.39 4.46
CA VAL A 208 -11.57 5.63 5.13
C VAL A 208 -11.82 5.42 6.62
N TYR A 209 -12.32 4.24 7.02
CA TYR A 209 -12.48 3.91 8.44
C TYR A 209 -11.16 3.59 9.15
N ALA A 210 -10.07 3.32 8.43
CA ALA A 210 -8.72 3.22 8.99
C ALA A 210 -7.94 4.54 8.98
N HIS A 211 -8.42 5.54 8.22
CA HIS A 211 -7.72 6.80 8.00
C HIS A 211 -7.60 7.64 9.28
N GLU A 212 -6.38 8.03 9.67
CA GLU A 212 -6.13 8.76 10.93
C GLU A 212 -6.83 10.12 11.01
N GLY A 213 -6.88 10.85 9.90
CA GLY A 213 -7.59 12.12 9.81
C GLY A 213 -9.12 12.03 9.82
N ASN A 214 -9.71 10.83 9.70
CA ASN A 214 -11.16 10.68 9.73
C ASN A 214 -11.69 10.75 11.17
N PRO A 215 -12.53 11.74 11.53
CA PRO A 215 -13.12 11.82 12.88
C PRO A 215 -13.98 10.62 13.26
N LYS A 216 -14.50 9.89 12.27
CA LYS A 216 -15.27 8.65 12.42
C LYS A 216 -14.43 7.39 12.23
N LYS A 217 -13.09 7.49 12.32
CA LYS A 217 -12.19 6.33 12.26
C LYS A 217 -12.66 5.23 13.22
N ASP A 218 -12.75 4.02 12.69
CA ASP A 218 -13.27 2.85 13.39
C ASP A 218 -12.63 1.60 12.76
N PHE A 219 -11.60 1.08 13.43
CA PHE A 219 -10.86 -0.08 12.92
C PHE A 219 -11.69 -1.36 12.84
N LEU A 220 -12.75 -1.50 13.65
CA LEU A 220 -13.66 -2.65 13.57
C LEU A 220 -14.54 -2.57 12.32
N LYS A 221 -15.05 -1.38 11.99
CA LYS A 221 -15.75 -1.16 10.71
C LYS A 221 -14.83 -1.37 9.53
N SER A 222 -13.61 -0.83 9.59
CA SER A 222 -12.60 -1.04 8.56
C SER A 222 -12.37 -2.54 8.31
N LEU A 223 -12.18 -3.31 9.39
CA LEU A 223 -12.01 -4.75 9.36
C LEU A 223 -13.22 -5.48 8.76
N ASP A 224 -14.44 -5.08 9.12
CA ASP A 224 -15.67 -5.64 8.54
C ASP A 224 -15.72 -5.44 7.02
N PHE A 225 -15.47 -4.23 6.53
CA PHE A 225 -15.50 -3.94 5.10
C PHE A 225 -14.48 -4.76 4.30
N PHE A 226 -13.24 -4.90 4.80
CA PHE A 226 -12.25 -5.75 4.15
C PHE A 226 -12.62 -7.24 4.19
N LYS A 227 -13.16 -7.73 5.31
CA LYS A 227 -13.66 -9.11 5.39
C LYS A 227 -14.80 -9.37 4.40
N ARG A 228 -15.73 -8.42 4.28
CA ARG A 228 -16.83 -8.47 3.31
C ARG A 228 -16.31 -8.47 1.88
N LEU A 229 -15.31 -7.66 1.55
CA LEU A 229 -14.67 -7.68 0.23
C LEU A 229 -14.12 -9.07 -0.10
N ILE A 230 -13.36 -9.67 0.81
CA ILE A 230 -12.77 -11.01 0.60
C ILE A 230 -13.86 -12.08 0.42
N ARG A 231 -14.93 -12.00 1.20
CA ARG A 231 -16.04 -12.97 1.19
C ARG A 231 -16.94 -12.82 -0.04
N ASP A 232 -17.38 -11.60 -0.32
CA ASP A 232 -18.42 -11.30 -1.31
C ASP A 232 -17.82 -11.12 -2.72
N HIS A 233 -16.52 -10.76 -2.80
CA HIS A 233 -15.80 -10.49 -4.04
C HIS A 233 -14.42 -11.20 -4.09
N PRO A 234 -14.37 -12.54 -3.96
CA PRO A 234 -13.11 -13.29 -3.86
C PRO A 234 -12.21 -13.20 -5.11
N ARG A 235 -12.75 -12.72 -6.24
CA ARG A 235 -12.03 -12.50 -7.51
C ARG A 235 -11.58 -11.06 -7.73
N SER A 236 -11.86 -10.15 -6.79
CA SER A 236 -11.45 -8.76 -6.92
C SER A 236 -9.92 -8.64 -6.87
N PRO A 237 -9.29 -7.77 -7.69
CA PRO A 237 -7.86 -7.50 -7.60
C PRO A 237 -7.46 -6.89 -6.24
N LEU A 238 -8.43 -6.41 -5.45
CA LEU A 238 -8.23 -5.80 -4.14
C LEU A 238 -8.12 -6.83 -3.01
N VAL A 239 -8.40 -8.11 -3.27
CA VAL A 239 -8.46 -9.17 -2.25
C VAL A 239 -7.14 -9.34 -1.52
N GLU A 240 -6.01 -9.37 -2.23
CA GLU A 240 -4.71 -9.55 -1.54
C GLU A 240 -4.37 -8.39 -0.65
N GLN A 241 -4.65 -7.17 -1.09
CA GLN A 241 -4.44 -6.00 -0.25
C GLN A 241 -5.40 -6.00 0.96
N ALA A 242 -6.66 -6.37 0.76
CA ALA A 242 -7.64 -6.54 1.84
C ALA A 242 -7.20 -7.61 2.84
N LYS A 243 -6.58 -8.71 2.41
CA LYS A 243 -6.04 -9.75 3.31
C LYS A 243 -4.92 -9.20 4.19
N ILE A 244 -4.03 -8.37 3.65
CA ILE A 244 -2.97 -7.71 4.42
C ILE A 244 -3.59 -6.75 5.45
N TRP A 245 -4.59 -5.95 5.05
CA TRP A 245 -5.34 -5.08 5.95
C TRP A 245 -6.01 -5.85 7.09
N VAL A 246 -6.70 -6.95 6.77
CA VAL A 246 -7.35 -7.82 7.76
C VAL A 246 -6.33 -8.33 8.77
N GLY A 247 -5.17 -8.81 8.33
CA GLY A 247 -4.11 -9.28 9.22
C GLY A 247 -3.62 -8.19 10.18
N LEU A 248 -3.38 -6.98 9.67
CA LEU A 248 -2.88 -5.87 10.46
C LEU A 248 -3.92 -5.31 11.45
N LEU A 249 -5.18 -5.24 11.04
CA LEU A 249 -6.30 -4.78 11.89
C LEU A 249 -6.67 -5.84 12.96
N GLN A 250 -6.54 -7.13 12.65
CA GLN A 250 -6.70 -8.19 13.66
C GLN A 250 -5.58 -8.18 14.69
N GLU A 251 -4.33 -7.90 14.26
CA GLU A 251 -3.21 -7.68 15.18
C GLU A 251 -3.51 -6.50 16.11
N TYR A 252 -3.97 -5.38 15.56
CA TYR A 252 -4.41 -4.22 16.35
C TYR A 252 -5.47 -4.59 17.39
N GLU A 253 -6.53 -5.28 16.95
CA GLU A 253 -7.64 -5.68 17.82
C GLU A 253 -7.15 -6.60 18.95
N SER A 254 -6.28 -7.56 18.63
CA SER A 254 -5.69 -8.47 19.60
C SER A 254 -4.83 -7.73 20.63
N LEU A 255 -3.97 -6.82 20.19
CA LEU A 255 -3.16 -5.98 21.08
C LEU A 255 -4.03 -5.11 21.98
N ASN A 256 -5.08 -4.51 21.43
CA ASN A 256 -6.02 -3.72 22.22
C ASN A 256 -6.73 -4.57 23.29
N GLN A 257 -7.19 -5.77 22.94
CA GLN A 257 -7.81 -6.69 23.92
C GLN A 257 -6.84 -7.07 25.04
N VAL A 258 -5.57 -7.34 24.71
CA VAL A 258 -4.53 -7.62 25.72
C VAL A 258 -4.36 -6.41 26.65
N ILE A 259 -4.22 -5.20 26.10
CA ILE A 259 -4.05 -3.98 26.89
C ILE A 259 -5.25 -3.72 27.82
N GLN A 260 -6.48 -3.96 27.37
CA GLN A 260 -7.65 -3.80 28.22
C GLN A 260 -7.65 -4.80 29.39
N LYS A 261 -7.32 -6.07 29.13
CA LYS A 261 -7.20 -7.09 30.19
C LYS A 261 -6.11 -6.75 31.20
N LEU A 262 -4.97 -6.23 30.73
CA LEU A 262 -3.87 -5.79 31.59
C LEU A 262 -4.31 -4.70 32.58
N LYS A 263 -4.99 -3.67 32.07
CA LYS A 263 -5.51 -2.57 32.89
C LYS A 263 -6.50 -3.06 33.94
N GLN A 264 -7.37 -4.00 33.60
CA GLN A 264 -8.33 -4.57 34.54
C GLN A 264 -7.63 -5.32 35.68
N VAL A 265 -6.64 -6.15 35.35
CA VAL A 265 -5.85 -6.89 36.37
C VAL A 265 -5.12 -5.93 37.31
N ASP A 266 -4.52 -4.86 36.79
CA ASP A 266 -3.83 -3.86 37.63
C ASP A 266 -4.80 -3.18 38.62
N ILE A 267 -6.02 -2.86 38.18
CA ILE A 267 -7.06 -2.29 39.05
C ILE A 267 -7.46 -3.29 40.14
N GLU A 268 -7.74 -4.54 39.79
CA GLU A 268 -8.13 -5.59 40.75
C GLU A 268 -7.03 -5.85 41.80
N VAL A 269 -5.75 -5.82 41.40
CA VAL A 269 -4.62 -5.99 42.32
C VAL A 269 -4.54 -4.83 43.31
N GLU A 270 -4.73 -3.60 42.85
CA GLU A 270 -4.71 -2.41 43.73
C GLU A 270 -5.90 -2.38 44.69
N GLU A 271 -7.09 -2.79 44.25
CA GLU A 271 -8.27 -2.92 45.13
C GLU A 271 -8.04 -3.96 46.23
N ARG A 272 -7.52 -5.15 45.88
CA ARG A 272 -7.19 -6.19 46.88
C ARG A 272 -6.13 -5.75 47.87
N LYS A 273 -5.14 -4.95 47.46
CA LYS A 273 -4.14 -4.39 48.39
C LYS A 273 -4.79 -3.40 49.38
N ARG A 274 -5.73 -2.57 48.91
CA ARG A 274 -6.47 -1.62 49.76
C ARG A 274 -7.37 -2.33 50.76
N GLU A 275 -8.04 -3.40 50.35
CA GLU A 275 -8.88 -4.22 51.24
C GLU A 275 -8.06 -4.89 52.35
N LYS A 276 -6.88 -5.43 52.03
CA LYS A 276 -5.98 -6.03 53.02
C LYS A 276 -5.30 -5.04 53.96
N ALA A 277 -5.31 -3.76 53.62
CA ALA A 277 -4.74 -2.69 54.43
C ALA A 277 -5.77 -2.02 55.37
N LYS A 278 -7.04 -2.41 55.30
CA LYS A 278 -8.10 -2.04 56.24
C LYS A 278 -8.29 -3.13 57.29
#